data_AF-B1KHA2-F1
#
_entry.id   AF-B1KHA2-F1
#
_cell.length_a   1.000
_cell.length_b   1.000
_cell.length_c   1.000
_cell.angle_alpha   90.00
_cell.angle_beta   90.00
_cell.angle_gamma   90.00
#
_symmetry.space_group_name_H-M   'P 1'
#
loop_
_entity.id
_entity.type
_entity.pdbx_description
1 polymer ?
#
loop_
_entity_poly.entity_id
_entity_poly.type
_entity_poly.pdbx_seq_one_letter_code
_entity_poly.pdbx_strand_id
1 'polypeptide(L)'
;MKHPLNSLAIITSQLFAAGASAHNIHDIKFKPDGGYTSTVGAKYQAPNSQVNISADVKIDKLFERNMAGETLVQRITDRVYWVQNHFYNSLFFVGDKGVMVLDPLAYGAGRALLSAIKQVTDKPVTTLVYSHNHADHIGDAEVFVAEAKRQKVDLTILSSDATADKMKRLNSQLPRPTKTVDFNDGVYQFEDTRLKFIGFEHAAHTDDSAALLLVDEGVIHTPDLINPDQLPWLGFGGSENFTYYRQNLAKVSAQKWQYLSGGHGNIGSRADLDFMQHYLTDLNLAANRAMNRTDWAEFTTVENNNHAVFGAKWFEAASQDITNTLRPKYGHYYGFEASVPKQAELVLDTLLSYQ
;
A
#
# COMPACT_ATOMS: atom_id res chain seq x y z
N MET A 1 52.81 -27.43 -48.41
CA MET A 1 51.77 -27.85 -49.38
C MET A 1 50.43 -27.54 -48.74
N LYS A 2 49.86 -26.36 -48.98
CA LYS A 2 48.71 -26.15 -49.90
C LYS A 2 47.73 -27.33 -49.88
N HIS A 3 46.61 -27.19 -49.18
CA HIS A 3 45.29 -27.45 -49.75
C HIS A 3 44.26 -26.44 -49.18
N PRO A 4 43.38 -25.89 -50.04
CA PRO A 4 42.38 -24.90 -49.69
C PRO A 4 41.05 -25.57 -49.34
N LEU A 5 40.10 -24.82 -48.77
CA LEU A 5 38.68 -24.88 -49.13
C LEU A 5 37.93 -23.74 -48.43
N ASN A 6 37.77 -22.64 -49.17
CA ASN A 6 36.63 -21.74 -49.00
C ASN A 6 35.40 -22.41 -49.61
N SER A 7 34.34 -22.52 -48.83
CA SER A 7 32.96 -22.58 -49.35
C SER A 7 32.06 -21.97 -48.28
N LEU A 8 31.77 -20.70 -48.48
CA LEU A 8 30.88 -19.86 -47.72
C LEU A 8 29.46 -20.43 -47.89
N ALA A 9 28.94 -21.12 -46.88
CA ALA A 9 27.51 -21.37 -46.79
C ALA A 9 26.87 -20.11 -46.20
N ILE A 10 26.21 -19.34 -47.05
CA ILE A 10 25.32 -18.25 -46.65
C ILE A 10 24.17 -18.89 -45.88
N ILE A 11 24.30 -18.95 -44.55
CA ILE A 11 23.16 -19.17 -43.67
C ILE A 11 22.46 -17.82 -43.64
N THR A 12 21.38 -17.72 -44.41
CA THR A 12 20.42 -16.64 -44.29
C THR A 12 19.95 -16.62 -42.83
N SER A 13 20.36 -15.58 -42.10
CA SER A 13 19.79 -15.25 -40.82
C SER A 13 18.31 -14.94 -41.06
N GLN A 14 17.46 -15.92 -40.81
CA GLN A 14 16.06 -15.64 -40.55
C GLN A 14 16.05 -14.75 -39.30
N LEU A 15 15.85 -13.45 -39.51
CA LEU A 15 15.37 -12.56 -38.48
C LEU A 15 14.14 -13.24 -37.88
N PHE A 16 14.29 -13.83 -36.70
CA PHE A 16 13.17 -13.94 -35.79
C PHE A 16 12.85 -12.51 -35.37
N ALA A 17 12.03 -11.84 -36.18
CA ALA A 17 11.21 -10.76 -35.68
C ALA A 17 10.28 -11.40 -34.65
N ALA A 18 10.74 -11.43 -33.39
CA ALA A 18 9.84 -11.52 -32.27
C ALA A 18 8.94 -10.29 -32.39
N GLY A 19 7.78 -10.49 -33.02
CA GLY A 19 6.71 -9.52 -33.00
C GLY A 19 6.34 -9.34 -31.53
N ALA A 20 6.96 -8.37 -30.87
CA ALA A 20 6.32 -7.65 -29.80
C ALA A 20 5.03 -7.14 -30.44
N SER A 21 3.92 -7.82 -30.18
CA SER A 21 2.62 -7.22 -30.43
C SER A 21 2.71 -5.83 -29.83
N ALA A 22 2.53 -4.81 -30.67
CA ALA A 22 2.40 -3.44 -30.21
C ALA A 22 1.12 -3.38 -29.37
N HIS A 23 1.18 -3.88 -28.15
CA HIS A 23 0.17 -3.68 -27.14
C HIS A 23 0.14 -2.16 -26.96
N ASN A 24 -1.00 -1.54 -27.26
CA ASN A 24 -1.17 -0.10 -27.17
C ASN A 24 -0.65 0.36 -25.81
N ILE A 25 0.53 0.99 -25.80
CA ILE A 25 1.10 1.56 -24.58
C ILE A 25 0.16 2.68 -24.19
N HIS A 26 -0.33 2.64 -22.95
CA HIS A 26 -1.24 3.66 -22.47
C HIS A 26 -0.42 4.87 -22.01
N ASP A 27 -1.01 6.07 -22.13
CA ASP A 27 -0.42 7.26 -21.49
C ASP A 27 -0.35 7.06 -19.96
N ILE A 28 0.62 7.67 -19.27
CA ILE A 28 0.75 7.56 -17.82
C ILE A 28 -0.51 8.02 -17.07
N LYS A 29 -1.35 8.87 -17.68
CA LYS A 29 -2.63 9.38 -17.17
C LYS A 29 -3.83 8.56 -17.64
N PHE A 30 -3.60 7.41 -18.26
CA PHE A 30 -4.66 6.60 -18.84
C PHE A 30 -5.71 6.22 -17.82
N LYS A 31 -6.96 6.49 -18.20
CA LYS A 31 -8.16 6.06 -17.51
C LYS A 31 -9.05 5.37 -18.55
N PRO A 32 -9.46 4.10 -18.33
CA PRO A 32 -10.39 3.44 -19.25
C PRO A 32 -11.72 4.19 -19.35
N ASP A 33 -12.38 4.09 -20.51
CA ASP A 33 -13.77 4.52 -20.66
C ASP A 33 -14.65 3.76 -19.66
N GLY A 34 -15.42 4.50 -18.85
CA GLY A 34 -16.21 3.92 -17.74
C GLY A 34 -15.47 3.86 -16.39
N GLY A 35 -14.18 4.23 -16.34
CA GLY A 35 -13.38 4.25 -15.12
C GLY A 35 -12.54 2.99 -14.92
N TYR A 36 -11.77 2.97 -13.84
CA TYR A 36 -10.91 1.83 -13.52
C TYR A 36 -11.74 0.63 -13.08
N THR A 37 -11.33 -0.56 -13.49
CA THR A 37 -11.98 -1.82 -13.07
C THR A 37 -11.58 -2.16 -11.64
N SER A 38 -12.48 -2.81 -10.90
CA SER A 38 -12.15 -3.39 -9.60
C SER A 38 -11.11 -4.50 -9.73
N THR A 39 -10.08 -4.49 -8.88
CA THR A 39 -9.10 -5.59 -8.81
C THR A 39 -9.69 -6.88 -8.23
N VAL A 40 -10.86 -6.79 -7.59
CA VAL A 40 -11.52 -7.90 -6.90
C VAL A 40 -12.97 -8.15 -7.35
N GLY A 41 -13.41 -7.49 -8.43
CA GLY A 41 -14.79 -7.60 -8.91
C GLY A 41 -15.85 -7.07 -7.94
N ALA A 42 -15.50 -6.03 -7.16
CA ALA A 42 -16.34 -5.43 -6.13
C ALA A 42 -17.62 -4.80 -6.70
N LYS A 43 -18.67 -4.80 -5.87
CA LYS A 43 -19.82 -3.91 -6.04
C LYS A 43 -19.53 -2.57 -5.38
N TYR A 44 -20.28 -1.54 -5.77
CA TYR A 44 -20.07 -0.19 -5.26
C TYR A 44 -21.33 0.44 -4.69
N GLN A 45 -21.17 1.22 -3.63
CA GLN A 45 -22.22 2.05 -3.03
C GLN A 45 -21.68 3.44 -2.65
N ALA A 46 -22.58 4.41 -2.46
CA ALA A 46 -22.23 5.67 -1.82
C ALA A 46 -21.89 5.47 -0.32
N PRO A 47 -21.01 6.30 0.27
CA PRO A 47 -20.67 6.18 1.69
C PRO A 47 -21.90 6.38 2.60
N ASN A 48 -21.97 5.58 3.65
CA ASN A 48 -23.09 5.58 4.59
C ASN A 48 -22.62 5.33 6.03
N SER A 49 -22.84 6.31 6.91
CA SER A 49 -22.45 6.22 8.33
C SER A 49 -23.47 5.47 9.20
N GLN A 50 -24.60 5.02 8.66
CA GLN A 50 -25.66 4.37 9.43
C GLN A 50 -25.73 2.87 9.19
N VAL A 51 -25.30 2.40 8.02
CA VAL A 51 -25.44 1.01 7.56
C VAL A 51 -24.07 0.35 7.41
N ASN A 52 -23.89 -0.82 8.03
CA ASN A 52 -22.68 -1.63 7.90
C ASN A 52 -22.50 -2.05 6.43
N ILE A 53 -21.32 -1.79 5.88
CA ILE A 53 -20.97 -2.24 4.54
C ILE A 53 -20.74 -3.75 4.51
N SER A 54 -21.07 -4.42 3.40
CA SER A 54 -20.70 -5.82 3.17
C SER A 54 -19.26 -5.90 2.66
N ALA A 55 -18.54 -6.99 2.96
CA ALA A 55 -17.14 -7.16 2.57
C ALA A 55 -16.91 -7.23 1.04
N ASP A 56 -17.94 -7.53 0.24
CA ASP A 56 -17.90 -7.52 -1.24
C ASP A 56 -18.27 -6.15 -1.86
N VAL A 57 -18.58 -5.16 -1.02
CA VAL A 57 -19.01 -3.82 -1.43
C VAL A 57 -17.97 -2.78 -1.03
N LYS A 58 -17.73 -1.82 -1.92
CA LYS A 58 -16.75 -0.75 -1.78
C LYS A 58 -17.37 0.63 -2.04
N ILE A 59 -16.65 1.70 -1.71
CA ILE A 59 -17.13 3.07 -1.93
C ILE A 59 -17.00 3.44 -3.41
N ASP A 60 -18.09 3.94 -3.99
CA ASP A 60 -18.15 4.36 -5.39
C ASP A 60 -17.35 5.65 -5.66
N LYS A 61 -16.85 5.80 -6.90
CA LYS A 61 -16.25 7.04 -7.42
C LYS A 61 -15.18 7.65 -6.50
N LEU A 62 -14.37 6.78 -5.87
CA LEU A 62 -13.46 7.17 -4.79
C LEU A 62 -12.51 8.30 -5.23
N PHE A 63 -11.91 8.19 -6.41
CA PHE A 63 -11.01 9.21 -6.95
C PHE A 63 -11.73 10.56 -7.13
N GLU A 64 -12.91 10.58 -7.74
CA GLU A 64 -13.67 11.80 -7.98
C GLU A 64 -14.08 12.47 -6.66
N ARG A 65 -14.50 11.70 -5.66
CA ARG A 65 -14.86 12.19 -4.32
C ARG A 65 -13.66 12.79 -3.59
N ASN A 66 -12.49 12.14 -3.69
CA ASN A 66 -11.24 12.63 -3.13
C ASN A 66 -10.85 13.99 -3.74
N MET A 67 -10.98 14.11 -5.06
CA MET A 67 -10.71 15.35 -5.80
C MET A 67 -11.72 16.45 -5.47
N ALA A 68 -12.96 16.10 -5.14
CA ALA A 68 -13.98 17.03 -4.67
C ALA A 68 -13.76 17.50 -3.22
N GLY A 69 -12.78 16.94 -2.50
CA GLY A 69 -12.50 17.28 -1.10
C GLY A 69 -13.54 16.75 -0.13
N GLU A 70 -14.30 15.72 -0.51
CA GLU A 70 -15.27 15.09 0.38
C GLU A 70 -14.57 14.42 1.57
N THR A 71 -15.23 14.45 2.73
CA THR A 71 -14.88 13.58 3.87
C THR A 71 -15.86 12.44 3.92
N LEU A 72 -15.39 11.25 3.57
CA LEU A 72 -16.21 10.05 3.43
C LEU A 72 -16.27 9.36 4.77
N VAL A 73 -17.47 8.96 5.21
CA VAL A 73 -17.67 8.19 6.45
C VAL A 73 -18.51 6.97 6.13
N GLN A 74 -17.95 5.79 6.35
CA GLN A 74 -18.61 4.51 6.14
C GLN A 74 -18.58 3.69 7.42
N ARG A 75 -19.74 3.20 7.85
CA ARG A 75 -19.84 2.25 8.95
C ARG A 75 -19.40 0.85 8.49
N ILE A 76 -18.44 0.25 9.18
CA ILE A 76 -17.88 -1.08 8.87
C ILE A 76 -18.56 -2.15 9.73
N THR A 77 -18.59 -1.90 11.04
CA THR A 77 -19.30 -2.71 12.03
C THR A 77 -20.18 -1.77 12.87
N ASP A 78 -20.84 -2.32 13.88
CA ASP A 78 -21.69 -1.51 14.75
C ASP A 78 -20.92 -0.37 15.46
N ARG A 79 -19.61 -0.55 15.68
CA ARG A 79 -18.77 0.42 16.39
C ARG A 79 -17.55 0.91 15.61
N VAL A 80 -17.20 0.30 14.48
CA VAL A 80 -16.05 0.70 13.66
C VAL A 80 -16.48 1.46 12.43
N TYR A 81 -15.81 2.58 12.18
CA TYR A 81 -16.05 3.45 11.04
C TYR A 81 -14.76 3.65 10.27
N TRP A 82 -14.86 3.53 8.96
CA TRP A 82 -13.83 3.93 8.02
C TRP A 82 -14.11 5.36 7.57
N VAL A 83 -13.06 6.16 7.55
CA VAL A 83 -13.13 7.56 7.17
C VAL A 83 -12.00 7.87 6.22
N GLN A 84 -12.32 8.56 5.13
CA GLN A 84 -11.33 8.99 4.16
C GLN A 84 -11.48 10.48 3.90
N ASN A 85 -10.33 11.16 3.90
CA ASN A 85 -10.21 12.53 3.45
C ASN A 85 -9.06 12.60 2.45
N HIS A 86 -9.35 13.13 1.26
CA HIS A 86 -8.45 13.00 0.11
C HIS A 86 -8.03 11.53 -0.09
N PHE A 87 -6.74 11.24 -0.23
CA PHE A 87 -6.25 9.89 -0.55
C PHE A 87 -5.84 9.08 0.69
N TYR A 88 -6.13 9.58 1.89
CA TYR A 88 -5.72 9.00 3.16
C TYR A 88 -6.95 8.58 3.96
N ASN A 89 -6.92 7.37 4.50
CA ASN A 89 -8.00 6.83 5.31
C ASN A 89 -7.52 6.36 6.68
N SER A 90 -8.45 6.45 7.62
CA SER A 90 -8.29 6.13 9.03
C SER A 90 -9.46 5.25 9.47
N LEU A 91 -9.32 4.63 10.64
CA LEU A 91 -10.42 3.98 11.34
C LEU A 91 -10.67 4.68 12.67
N PHE A 92 -11.93 4.77 13.07
CA PHE A 92 -12.26 5.06 14.47
C PHE A 92 -13.26 4.04 15.03
N PHE A 93 -13.04 3.69 16.29
CA PHE A 93 -13.91 2.83 17.09
C PHE A 93 -14.65 3.67 18.13
N VAL A 94 -15.97 3.50 18.19
CA VAL A 94 -16.85 4.17 19.15
C VAL A 94 -17.11 3.24 20.33
N GLY A 95 -16.42 3.48 21.45
CA GLY A 95 -16.67 2.81 22.73
C GLY A 95 -17.89 3.36 23.46
N ASP A 96 -18.11 2.89 24.69
CA ASP A 96 -19.15 3.39 25.58
C ASP A 96 -18.81 4.76 26.15
N LYS A 97 -17.53 5.04 26.45
CA LYS A 97 -17.10 6.29 27.09
C LYS A 97 -16.33 7.22 26.16
N GLY A 98 -15.53 6.66 25.26
CA GLY A 98 -14.67 7.44 24.35
C GLY A 98 -14.56 6.86 22.95
N VAL A 99 -13.84 7.58 22.11
CA VAL A 99 -13.49 7.17 20.74
C VAL A 99 -11.99 6.90 20.68
N MET A 100 -11.64 5.78 20.06
CA MET A 100 -10.27 5.44 19.67
C MET A 100 -10.09 5.67 18.17
N VAL A 101 -9.06 6.42 17.78
CA VAL A 101 -8.74 6.76 16.39
C VAL A 101 -7.41 6.10 16.02
N LEU A 102 -7.41 5.34 14.92
CA LEU A 102 -6.22 4.73 14.35
C LEU A 102 -5.72 5.63 13.23
N ASP A 103 -4.52 6.17 13.40
CA ASP A 103 -3.87 7.17 12.56
C ASP A 103 -4.68 8.46 12.40
N PRO A 104 -4.33 9.55 13.13
CA PRO A 104 -5.06 10.83 13.09
C PRO A 104 -4.90 11.62 11.78
N LEU A 105 -4.30 11.02 10.74
CA LEU A 105 -4.04 11.60 9.43
C LEU A 105 -3.14 12.84 9.51
N ALA A 106 -3.08 13.61 8.42
CA ALA A 106 -2.24 14.79 8.28
C ALA A 106 -2.82 15.82 7.31
N TYR A 107 -2.04 16.87 7.04
CA TYR A 107 -2.30 17.88 6.01
C TYR A 107 -3.63 18.63 6.19
N GLY A 108 -4.11 18.76 7.43
CA GLY A 108 -5.37 19.41 7.78
C GLY A 108 -6.58 18.47 7.84
N ALA A 109 -6.42 17.19 7.50
CA ALA A 109 -7.46 16.18 7.58
C ALA A 109 -7.95 15.91 9.01
N GLY A 110 -7.14 16.15 10.04
CA GLY A 110 -7.51 15.89 11.45
C GLY A 110 -8.76 16.65 11.90
N ARG A 111 -9.02 17.86 11.38
CA ARG A 111 -10.27 18.60 11.66
C ARG A 111 -11.47 17.99 10.95
N ALA A 112 -11.28 17.52 9.72
CA ALA A 112 -12.31 16.80 8.98
C ALA A 112 -12.65 15.48 9.67
N LEU A 113 -11.64 14.77 10.18
CA LEU A 113 -11.78 13.54 10.95
C LEU A 113 -12.54 13.77 12.27
N LEU A 114 -12.20 14.78 13.06
CA LEU A 114 -12.99 15.16 14.24
C LEU A 114 -14.45 15.49 13.88
N SER A 115 -14.67 16.17 12.76
CA SER A 115 -16.02 16.49 12.27
C SER A 115 -16.80 15.24 11.82
N ALA A 116 -16.12 14.27 11.21
CA ALA A 116 -16.69 12.97 10.85
C ALA A 116 -17.08 12.17 12.10
N ILE A 117 -16.22 12.12 13.12
CA ILE A 117 -16.52 11.48 14.41
C ILE A 117 -17.76 12.14 15.04
N LYS A 118 -17.85 13.47 15.02
CA LYS A 118 -18.97 14.23 15.60
C LYS A 118 -20.31 13.98 14.90
N GLN A 119 -20.30 13.60 13.62
CA GLN A 119 -21.51 13.19 12.89
C GLN A 119 -22.05 11.82 13.35
N VAL A 120 -21.20 11.02 13.98
CA VAL A 120 -21.52 9.66 14.44
C VAL A 120 -21.79 9.63 15.95
N THR A 121 -21.05 10.38 16.75
CA THR A 121 -21.14 10.33 18.21
C THR A 121 -20.74 11.64 18.87
N ASP A 122 -21.33 11.91 20.04
CA ASP A 122 -20.96 13.04 20.90
C ASP A 122 -19.81 12.72 21.88
N LYS A 123 -19.35 11.46 21.94
CA LYS A 123 -18.30 11.00 22.86
C LYS A 123 -16.94 11.63 22.51
N PRO A 124 -16.10 11.95 23.51
CA PRO A 124 -14.78 12.51 23.27
C PRO A 124 -13.83 11.48 22.65
N VAL A 125 -12.85 11.96 21.87
CA VAL A 125 -11.69 11.14 21.51
C VAL A 125 -10.78 11.02 22.72
N THR A 126 -10.55 9.80 23.19
CA THR A 126 -9.75 9.50 24.39
C THR A 126 -8.47 8.76 24.04
N THR A 127 -8.37 8.20 22.84
CA THR A 127 -7.18 7.44 22.41
C THR A 127 -6.87 7.71 20.95
N LEU A 128 -5.65 8.16 20.66
CA LEU A 128 -5.03 8.09 19.33
C LEU A 128 -4.09 6.90 19.29
N VAL A 129 -4.01 6.26 18.14
CA VAL A 129 -3.13 5.12 17.89
C VAL A 129 -2.29 5.42 16.67
N TYR A 130 -0.98 5.24 16.79
CA TYR A 130 -0.05 5.33 15.66
C TYR A 130 0.31 3.94 15.17
N SER A 131 0.11 3.69 13.88
CA SER A 131 0.61 2.50 13.20
C SER A 131 2.12 2.53 13.00
N HIS A 132 2.67 3.70 12.65
CA HIS A 132 4.08 3.97 12.42
C HIS A 132 4.39 5.49 12.37
N ASN A 133 5.66 5.87 12.29
CA ASN A 133 6.12 7.26 12.37
C ASN A 133 6.04 8.05 11.04
N HIS A 134 5.17 7.69 10.10
CA HIS A 134 5.01 8.49 8.89
C HIS A 134 4.08 9.68 9.08
N ALA A 135 4.51 10.83 8.58
CA ALA A 135 3.89 12.12 8.86
C ALA A 135 2.48 12.24 8.29
N ASP A 136 2.15 11.53 7.22
CA ASP A 136 0.83 11.50 6.61
C ASP A 136 -0.22 10.73 7.42
N HIS A 137 0.23 9.84 8.32
CA HIS A 137 -0.63 9.06 9.21
C HIS A 137 -0.78 9.67 10.60
N ILE A 138 0.26 10.38 11.09
CA ILE A 138 0.29 10.91 12.46
C ILE A 138 0.45 12.45 12.55
N GLY A 139 0.51 13.13 11.42
CA GLY A 139 0.88 14.55 11.31
C GLY A 139 -0.09 15.52 11.99
N ASP A 140 -1.38 15.20 12.03
CA ASP A 140 -2.41 16.05 12.62
C ASP A 140 -2.74 15.69 14.07
N ALA A 141 -1.91 14.87 14.73
CA ALA A 141 -2.12 14.52 16.14
C ALA A 141 -2.25 15.74 17.08
N GLU A 142 -1.56 16.85 16.78
CA GLU A 142 -1.68 18.13 17.52
C GLU A 142 -3.12 18.67 17.54
N VAL A 143 -3.89 18.43 16.48
CA VAL A 143 -5.31 18.84 16.39
C VAL A 143 -6.12 18.13 17.48
N PHE A 144 -5.86 16.84 17.70
CA PHE A 144 -6.54 16.04 18.71
C PHE A 144 -6.06 16.37 20.12
N VAL A 145 -4.77 16.64 20.32
CA VAL A 145 -4.23 17.11 21.60
C VAL A 145 -4.89 18.43 22.02
N ALA A 146 -4.98 19.39 21.09
CA ALA A 146 -5.65 20.67 21.34
C ALA A 146 -7.14 20.49 21.66
N GLU A 147 -7.82 19.60 20.95
CA GLU A 147 -9.23 19.31 21.18
C GLU A 147 -9.48 18.62 22.52
N ALA A 148 -8.66 17.62 22.89
CA ALA A 148 -8.75 16.96 24.18
C ALA A 148 -8.51 17.95 25.33
N LYS A 149 -7.53 18.85 25.20
CA LYS A 149 -7.30 19.93 26.17
C LYS A 149 -8.51 20.86 26.29
N ARG A 150 -9.14 21.23 25.17
CA ARG A 150 -10.35 22.06 25.14
C ARG A 150 -11.52 21.38 25.85
N GLN A 151 -11.68 20.07 25.65
CA GLN A 151 -12.73 19.27 26.26
C GLN A 151 -12.40 18.77 27.68
N LYS A 152 -11.17 19.04 28.18
CA LYS A 152 -10.64 18.53 29.46
C LYS A 152 -10.66 16.99 29.53
N VAL A 153 -10.31 16.36 28.43
CA VAL A 153 -10.19 14.90 28.27
C VAL A 153 -8.72 14.52 28.43
N ASP A 154 -8.46 13.46 29.18
CA ASP A 154 -7.14 12.84 29.23
C ASP A 154 -6.92 11.98 27.98
N LEU A 155 -6.04 12.43 27.09
CA LEU A 155 -5.79 11.79 25.80
C LEU A 155 -4.61 10.82 25.91
N THR A 156 -4.86 9.54 25.63
CA THR A 156 -3.79 8.58 25.39
C THR A 156 -3.32 8.65 23.95
N ILE A 157 -2.02 8.81 23.72
CA ILE A 157 -1.40 8.59 22.42
C ILE A 157 -0.65 7.26 22.52
N LEU A 158 -1.13 6.26 21.81
CA LEU A 158 -0.66 4.89 21.86
C LEU A 158 0.17 4.56 20.61
N SER A 159 1.26 3.82 20.78
CA SER A 159 1.99 3.21 19.66
C SER A 159 2.65 1.90 20.09
N SER A 160 3.35 1.22 19.17
CA SER A 160 4.35 0.24 19.56
C SER A 160 5.58 0.91 20.20
N ASP A 161 6.37 0.15 20.93
CA ASP A 161 7.71 0.57 21.38
C ASP A 161 8.65 0.88 20.20
N ALA A 162 8.63 0.08 19.13
CA ALA A 162 9.41 0.33 17.91
C ALA A 162 9.11 1.69 17.26
N THR A 163 7.83 2.07 17.17
CA THR A 163 7.41 3.38 16.66
C THR A 163 7.89 4.51 17.58
N ALA A 164 7.72 4.37 18.89
CA ALA A 164 8.19 5.38 19.85
C ALA A 164 9.72 5.58 19.78
N ASP A 165 10.46 4.48 19.64
CA ASP A 165 11.91 4.49 19.49
C ASP A 165 12.34 5.12 18.16
N LYS A 166 11.66 4.80 17.04
CA LYS A 166 11.94 5.43 15.74
C LYS A 166 11.66 6.94 15.77
N MET A 167 10.54 7.36 16.37
CA MET A 167 10.27 8.77 16.58
C MET A 167 11.41 9.46 17.33
N LYS A 168 11.94 8.82 18.39
CA LYS A 168 13.04 9.37 19.21
C LYS A 168 14.32 9.46 18.40
N ARG A 169 14.69 8.38 17.71
CA ARG A 169 15.87 8.25 16.85
C ARG A 169 15.89 9.33 15.77
N LEU A 170 14.76 9.58 15.13
CA LEU A 170 14.61 10.57 14.05
C LEU A 170 14.29 11.98 14.54
N ASN A 171 14.29 12.21 15.86
CA ASN A 171 13.95 13.50 16.45
C ASN A 171 12.60 14.07 15.93
N SER A 172 11.59 13.21 15.80
CA SER A 172 10.24 13.60 15.38
C SER A 172 9.68 14.72 16.27
N GLN A 173 9.11 15.75 15.65
CA GLN A 173 8.50 16.89 16.33
C GLN A 173 7.00 16.71 16.59
N LEU A 174 6.43 15.60 16.10
CA LEU A 174 5.01 15.28 16.31
C LEU A 174 4.76 14.84 17.77
N PRO A 175 3.52 14.97 18.28
CA PRO A 175 3.14 14.52 19.61
C PRO A 175 3.58 13.09 19.88
N ARG A 176 4.36 12.91 20.94
CA ARG A 176 4.94 11.60 21.28
C ARG A 176 3.90 10.68 21.92
N PRO A 177 4.04 9.35 21.73
CA PRO A 177 3.25 8.37 22.45
C PRO A 177 3.37 8.59 23.96
N THR A 178 2.24 8.65 24.64
CA THR A 178 2.16 8.68 26.11
C THR A 178 2.11 7.26 26.68
N LYS A 179 1.80 6.26 25.85
CA LYS A 179 1.80 4.84 26.19
C LYS A 179 2.31 4.02 25.02
N THR A 180 3.02 2.93 25.34
CA THR A 180 3.47 1.95 24.35
C THR A 180 2.96 0.54 24.69
N VAL A 181 2.93 -0.32 23.66
CA VAL A 181 2.84 -1.77 23.78
C VAL A 181 3.99 -2.43 23.03
N ASP A 182 4.20 -3.72 23.25
CA ASP A 182 5.17 -4.51 22.48
C ASP A 182 4.84 -4.48 20.98
N PHE A 183 5.85 -4.20 20.14
CA PHE A 183 5.70 -4.22 18.68
C PHE A 183 5.19 -5.55 18.14
N ASN A 184 5.61 -6.67 18.73
CA ASN A 184 5.27 -8.01 18.28
C ASN A 184 4.14 -8.60 19.14
N ASP A 185 2.91 -8.50 18.64
CA ASP A 185 1.71 -9.08 19.25
C ASP A 185 1.27 -8.44 20.58
N GLY A 186 1.74 -7.22 20.88
CA GLY A 186 1.25 -6.42 22.01
C GLY A 186 -0.25 -6.12 21.90
N VAL A 187 -0.96 -6.16 23.03
CA VAL A 187 -2.41 -5.91 23.08
C VAL A 187 -2.71 -4.76 24.02
N TYR A 188 -3.51 -3.82 23.54
CA TYR A 188 -4.11 -2.75 24.34
C TYR A 188 -5.61 -2.99 24.50
N GLN A 189 -6.08 -3.01 25.74
CA GLN A 189 -7.51 -3.05 26.04
C GLN A 189 -8.08 -1.62 25.99
N PHE A 190 -8.97 -1.37 25.04
CA PHE A 190 -9.76 -0.14 24.97
C PHE A 190 -11.20 -0.45 25.34
N GLU A 191 -11.59 -0.10 26.56
CA GLU A 191 -12.93 -0.42 27.10
C GLU A 191 -13.24 -1.92 26.96
N ASP A 192 -14.19 -2.32 26.11
CA ASP A 192 -14.62 -3.69 25.87
C ASP A 192 -14.01 -4.34 24.61
N THR A 193 -13.18 -3.62 23.84
CA THR A 193 -12.49 -4.15 22.66
C THR A 193 -10.97 -4.23 22.84
N ARG A 194 -10.34 -5.18 22.15
CA ARG A 194 -8.89 -5.36 22.13
C ARG A 194 -8.31 -4.87 20.82
N LEU A 195 -7.31 -3.99 20.93
CA LEU A 195 -6.45 -3.60 19.84
C LEU A 195 -5.13 -4.37 19.92
N LYS A 196 -4.85 -5.20 18.91
CA LYS A 196 -3.61 -5.96 18.80
C LYS A 196 -2.67 -5.29 17.79
N PHE A 197 -1.41 -5.08 18.18
CA PHE A 197 -0.33 -4.66 17.31
C PHE A 197 0.37 -5.88 16.74
N ILE A 198 0.51 -5.93 15.43
CA ILE A 198 1.14 -7.04 14.72
C ILE A 198 2.34 -6.45 13.96
N GLY A 199 3.46 -6.34 14.67
CA GLY A 199 4.76 -6.00 14.08
C GLY A 199 5.22 -7.08 13.12
N PHE A 200 6.08 -6.71 12.17
CA PHE A 200 6.64 -7.63 11.19
C PHE A 200 8.06 -8.04 11.61
N GLU A 201 8.44 -9.29 11.32
CA GLU A 201 9.78 -9.82 11.66
C GLU A 201 10.89 -9.03 10.94
N HIS A 202 10.59 -8.59 9.72
CA HIS A 202 11.40 -7.68 8.94
C HIS A 202 10.57 -6.47 8.53
N ALA A 203 11.25 -5.35 8.23
CA ALA A 203 10.59 -4.12 7.81
C ALA A 203 9.54 -4.39 6.72
N ALA A 204 8.33 -3.87 6.94
CA ALA A 204 7.25 -3.93 5.96
C ALA A 204 7.31 -2.68 5.09
N HIS A 205 6.36 -1.76 5.27
CA HIS A 205 6.54 -0.42 4.73
C HIS A 205 7.76 0.25 5.35
N THR A 206 7.87 0.15 6.67
CA THR A 206 9.04 0.55 7.47
C THR A 206 9.38 -0.45 8.57
N ASP A 207 10.55 -0.29 9.21
CA ASP A 207 10.99 -1.08 10.39
C ASP A 207 10.07 -0.96 11.62
N ASP A 208 9.29 0.11 11.74
CA ASP A 208 8.36 0.37 12.85
C ASP A 208 6.87 0.18 12.48
N SER A 209 6.59 -0.28 11.27
CA SER A 209 5.22 -0.53 10.79
C SER A 209 4.57 -1.70 11.50
N ALA A 210 3.39 -1.48 12.07
CA ALA A 210 2.54 -2.55 12.62
C ALA A 210 1.18 -2.58 11.93
N ALA A 211 0.66 -3.79 11.68
CA ALA A 211 -0.76 -3.97 11.42
C ALA A 211 -1.54 -3.88 12.74
N LEU A 212 -2.65 -3.14 12.75
CA LEU A 212 -3.48 -2.89 13.93
C LEU A 212 -4.80 -3.64 13.80
N LEU A 213 -5.04 -4.64 14.64
CA LEU A 213 -6.24 -5.47 14.59
C LEU A 213 -7.18 -5.14 15.75
N LEU A 214 -8.38 -4.66 15.44
CA LEU A 214 -9.52 -4.62 16.36
C LEU A 214 -10.08 -6.05 16.46
N VAL A 215 -9.59 -6.81 17.43
CA VAL A 215 -9.77 -8.27 17.50
C VAL A 215 -11.24 -8.66 17.58
N ASP A 216 -12.01 -7.94 18.39
CA ASP A 216 -13.40 -8.26 18.67
C ASP A 216 -14.36 -7.80 17.55
N GLU A 217 -13.88 -6.89 16.69
CA GLU A 217 -14.61 -6.36 15.53
C GLU A 217 -14.23 -7.07 14.22
N GLY A 218 -13.12 -7.81 14.19
CA GLY A 218 -12.61 -8.43 12.97
C GLY A 218 -12.21 -7.41 11.90
N VAL A 219 -11.71 -6.24 12.30
CA VAL A 219 -11.25 -5.17 11.39
C VAL A 219 -9.77 -4.93 11.59
N ILE A 220 -8.99 -5.00 10.50
CA ILE A 220 -7.55 -4.76 10.52
C ILE A 220 -7.18 -3.49 9.76
N HIS A 221 -6.28 -2.69 10.32
CA HIS A 221 -5.68 -1.53 9.67
C HIS A 221 -4.22 -1.85 9.34
N THR A 222 -3.86 -1.78 8.07
CA THR A 222 -2.52 -2.10 7.55
C THR A 222 -2.04 -0.96 6.65
N PRO A 223 -1.84 0.25 7.20
CA PRO A 223 -1.44 1.41 6.42
C PRO A 223 -0.17 1.11 5.63
N ASP A 224 -0.15 1.59 4.38
CA ASP A 224 0.95 1.50 3.41
C ASP A 224 1.40 0.08 3.02
N LEU A 225 0.72 -0.97 3.51
CA LEU A 225 1.03 -2.33 3.11
C LEU A 225 0.35 -2.68 1.78
N ILE A 226 -0.95 -2.40 1.64
CA ILE A 226 -1.71 -2.62 0.40
C ILE A 226 -2.68 -1.48 0.15
N ASN A 227 -3.12 -1.34 -1.10
CA ASN A 227 -4.10 -0.36 -1.52
C ASN A 227 -5.35 -1.08 -2.06
N PRO A 228 -6.40 -1.31 -1.25
CA PRO A 228 -7.52 -2.12 -1.68
C PRO A 228 -8.26 -1.53 -2.89
N ASP A 229 -8.74 -2.42 -3.77
CA ASP A 229 -9.38 -2.13 -5.05
C ASP A 229 -8.52 -1.43 -6.11
N GLN A 230 -7.20 -1.40 -5.94
CA GLN A 230 -6.27 -0.80 -6.88
C GLN A 230 -4.93 -1.54 -6.86
N LEU A 231 -4.04 -1.21 -7.81
CA LEU A 231 -2.65 -1.65 -7.72
C LEU A 231 -1.94 -0.89 -6.57
N PRO A 232 -0.86 -1.47 -6.00
CA PRO A 232 -0.05 -0.77 -5.01
C PRO A 232 0.46 0.55 -5.58
N TRP A 233 0.44 1.59 -4.74
CA TRP A 233 0.92 2.90 -5.13
C TRP A 233 2.43 2.87 -5.38
N LEU A 234 2.86 3.21 -6.61
CA LEU A 234 4.28 3.23 -6.99
C LEU A 234 5.01 1.94 -6.58
N GLY A 235 6.20 2.03 -5.98
CA GLY A 235 6.95 0.90 -5.44
C GLY A 235 6.34 0.35 -4.13
N PHE A 236 5.15 -0.25 -4.21
CA PHE A 236 4.47 -0.89 -3.07
C PHE A 236 4.27 0.01 -1.85
N GLY A 237 3.67 1.19 -2.06
CA GLY A 237 3.45 2.17 -0.99
C GLY A 237 4.70 2.96 -0.61
N GLY A 238 5.84 2.74 -1.27
CA GLY A 238 7.13 3.27 -0.84
C GLY A 238 7.82 2.36 0.18
N SER A 239 7.49 1.07 0.19
CA SER A 239 8.09 0.09 1.10
C SER A 239 9.61 0.11 1.03
N GLU A 240 10.24 0.21 2.20
CA GLU A 240 11.69 0.18 2.36
C GLU A 240 12.30 -1.18 1.97
N ASN A 241 11.48 -2.25 1.86
CA ASN A 241 11.97 -3.59 1.52
C ASN A 241 10.94 -4.50 0.84
N PHE A 242 11.14 -4.78 -0.46
CA PHE A 242 10.32 -5.73 -1.21
C PHE A 242 10.55 -7.21 -0.81
N THR A 243 11.77 -7.56 -0.39
CA THR A 243 12.21 -8.96 -0.17
C THR A 243 11.26 -9.74 0.73
N TYR A 244 10.74 -9.10 1.78
CA TYR A 244 9.88 -9.73 2.77
C TYR A 244 8.38 -9.43 2.56
N TYR A 245 8.03 -8.69 1.51
CA TYR A 245 6.69 -8.18 1.28
C TYR A 245 5.63 -9.31 1.25
N ARG A 246 5.92 -10.44 0.58
CA ARG A 246 5.02 -11.61 0.57
C ARG A 246 4.81 -12.24 1.95
N GLN A 247 5.87 -12.31 2.76
CA GLN A 247 5.80 -12.84 4.12
C GLN A 247 4.97 -11.91 5.02
N ASN A 248 5.12 -10.59 4.82
CA ASN A 248 4.32 -9.59 5.51
C ASN A 248 2.83 -9.70 5.14
N LEU A 249 2.49 -9.87 3.85
CA LEU A 249 1.12 -10.16 3.42
C LEU A 249 0.57 -11.46 4.01
N ALA A 250 1.39 -12.51 4.09
CA ALA A 250 1.01 -13.78 4.69
C ALA A 250 0.73 -13.64 6.20
N LYS A 251 1.55 -12.83 6.92
CA LYS A 251 1.35 -12.55 8.36
C LYS A 251 0.01 -11.85 8.62
N VAL A 252 -0.38 -10.91 7.75
CA VAL A 252 -1.70 -10.26 7.80
C VAL A 252 -2.82 -11.25 7.47
N SER A 253 -2.66 -12.06 6.41
CA SER A 253 -3.66 -13.04 5.99
C SER A 253 -3.98 -14.09 7.07
N ALA A 254 -2.97 -14.50 7.85
CA ALA A 254 -3.11 -15.46 8.94
C ALA A 254 -3.95 -14.96 10.13
N GLN A 255 -4.20 -13.65 10.22
CA GLN A 255 -5.01 -13.08 11.29
C GLN A 255 -6.51 -13.30 11.05
N LYS A 256 -7.30 -13.24 12.12
CA LYS A 256 -8.77 -13.37 12.08
C LYS A 256 -9.42 -12.00 11.92
N TRP A 257 -9.71 -11.62 10.67
CA TRP A 257 -10.45 -10.41 10.30
C TRP A 257 -11.28 -10.65 9.04
N GLN A 258 -12.21 -9.73 8.80
CA GLN A 258 -13.15 -9.68 7.67
C GLN A 258 -12.95 -8.42 6.82
N TYR A 259 -12.69 -7.27 7.45
CA TYR A 259 -12.46 -5.99 6.77
C TYR A 259 -11.03 -5.51 6.98
N LEU A 260 -10.49 -4.84 5.97
CA LEU A 260 -9.17 -4.25 5.98
C LEU A 260 -9.24 -2.76 5.62
N SER A 261 -8.46 -1.93 6.29
CA SER A 261 -8.19 -0.56 5.90
C SER A 261 -6.70 -0.41 5.59
N GLY A 262 -6.36 -0.03 4.35
CA GLY A 262 -4.96 0.04 3.89
C GLY A 262 -4.26 1.37 4.17
N GLY A 263 -4.87 2.31 4.91
CA GLY A 263 -4.38 3.71 5.01
C GLY A 263 -4.63 4.52 3.74
N HIS A 264 -4.79 3.83 2.61
CA HIS A 264 -5.03 4.35 1.28
C HIS A 264 -5.88 3.37 0.47
N GLY A 265 -6.51 3.87 -0.60
CA GLY A 265 -7.43 3.07 -1.41
C GLY A 265 -8.77 2.86 -0.72
N ASN A 266 -9.54 1.88 -1.18
CA ASN A 266 -10.88 1.64 -0.67
C ASN A 266 -10.87 0.78 0.61
N ILE A 267 -12.05 0.46 1.13
CA ILE A 267 -12.22 -0.59 2.14
C ILE A 267 -11.85 -1.94 1.49
N GLY A 268 -11.00 -2.70 2.19
CA GLY A 268 -10.44 -3.96 1.72
C GLY A 268 -11.06 -5.19 2.35
N SER A 269 -10.80 -6.31 1.69
CA SER A 269 -11.26 -7.65 2.06
C SER A 269 -10.13 -8.67 1.86
N ARG A 270 -10.38 -9.95 2.16
CA ARG A 270 -9.44 -11.03 1.85
C ARG A 270 -9.13 -11.15 0.35
N ALA A 271 -10.10 -10.83 -0.51
CA ALA A 271 -9.91 -10.87 -1.96
C ALA A 271 -8.83 -9.89 -2.43
N ASP A 272 -8.62 -8.77 -1.72
CA ASP A 272 -7.56 -7.81 -2.04
C ASP A 272 -6.16 -8.36 -1.75
N LEU A 273 -5.99 -9.13 -0.67
CA LEU A 273 -4.74 -9.85 -0.40
C LEU A 273 -4.50 -10.98 -1.40
N ASP A 274 -5.55 -11.71 -1.76
CA ASP A 274 -5.44 -12.76 -2.77
C ASP A 274 -5.06 -12.18 -4.14
N PHE A 275 -5.66 -11.05 -4.53
CA PHE A 275 -5.25 -10.29 -5.71
C PHE A 275 -3.77 -9.92 -5.63
N MET A 276 -3.31 -9.38 -4.51
CA MET A 276 -1.91 -9.01 -4.31
C MET A 276 -0.97 -10.21 -4.43
N GLN A 277 -1.29 -11.36 -3.84
CA GLN A 277 -0.45 -12.55 -3.94
C GLN A 277 -0.38 -13.11 -5.37
N HIS A 278 -1.49 -13.07 -6.13
CA HIS A 278 -1.49 -13.43 -7.55
C HIS A 278 -0.71 -12.43 -8.38
N TYR A 279 -0.91 -11.13 -8.17
CA TYR A 279 -0.19 -10.07 -8.87
C TYR A 279 1.32 -10.18 -8.67
N LEU A 280 1.79 -10.38 -7.44
CA LEU A 280 3.20 -10.60 -7.14
C LEU A 280 3.75 -11.86 -7.82
N THR A 281 2.91 -12.85 -8.11
CA THR A 281 3.33 -14.10 -8.76
C THR A 281 3.59 -13.84 -10.22
N ASP A 282 2.66 -13.15 -10.88
CA ASP A 282 2.82 -12.73 -12.27
C ASP A 282 3.98 -11.75 -12.42
N LEU A 283 4.17 -10.82 -11.49
CA LEU A 283 5.29 -9.88 -11.47
C LEU A 283 6.63 -10.60 -11.34
N ASN A 284 6.77 -11.55 -10.41
CA ASN A 284 7.98 -12.35 -10.27
C ASN A 284 8.27 -13.20 -11.53
N LEU A 285 7.23 -13.79 -12.15
CA LEU A 285 7.39 -14.55 -13.39
C LEU A 285 7.81 -13.65 -14.55
N ALA A 286 7.21 -12.47 -14.69
CA ALA A 286 7.59 -11.47 -15.68
C ALA A 286 9.04 -10.98 -15.46
N ALA A 287 9.44 -10.75 -14.21
CA ALA A 287 10.80 -10.33 -13.87
C ALA A 287 11.84 -11.40 -14.20
N ASN A 288 11.61 -12.67 -13.82
CA ASN A 288 12.50 -13.77 -14.20
C ASN A 288 12.59 -13.93 -15.73
N ARG A 289 11.49 -13.76 -16.46
CA ARG A 289 11.49 -13.78 -17.93
C ARG A 289 12.33 -12.63 -18.50
N ALA A 290 12.15 -11.42 -17.99
CA ALA A 290 12.88 -10.24 -18.45
C ALA A 290 14.38 -10.39 -18.17
N MET A 291 14.77 -10.84 -16.97
CA MET A 291 16.18 -11.12 -16.61
C MET A 291 16.86 -12.09 -17.56
N ASN A 292 16.14 -13.13 -18.01
CA ASN A 292 16.67 -14.12 -18.95
C ASN A 292 16.74 -13.63 -20.41
N ARG A 293 16.00 -12.58 -20.76
CA ARG A 293 15.87 -12.09 -22.15
C ARG A 293 16.62 -10.80 -22.42
N THR A 294 16.77 -9.96 -21.41
CA THR A 294 17.51 -8.71 -21.49
C THR A 294 18.98 -9.01 -21.26
N ASP A 295 19.73 -9.23 -22.35
CA ASP A 295 21.15 -9.56 -22.26
C ASP A 295 21.96 -8.35 -21.77
N TRP A 296 22.73 -8.55 -20.71
CA TRP A 296 23.61 -7.53 -20.15
C TRP A 296 24.63 -7.03 -21.18
N ALA A 297 25.06 -7.90 -22.11
CA ALA A 297 26.04 -7.57 -23.14
C ALA A 297 25.56 -6.47 -24.11
N GLU A 298 24.24 -6.32 -24.30
CA GLU A 298 23.65 -5.26 -25.15
C GLU A 298 23.95 -3.86 -24.59
N PHE A 299 24.15 -3.75 -23.27
CA PHE A 299 24.35 -2.47 -22.58
C PHE A 299 25.80 -2.22 -22.17
N THR A 300 26.69 -3.22 -22.22
CA THR A 300 28.11 -3.07 -21.93
C THR A 300 28.90 -2.60 -23.15
N THR A 301 28.58 -1.41 -23.66
CA THR A 301 29.27 -0.80 -24.81
C THR A 301 30.23 0.31 -24.36
N VAL A 302 31.24 0.62 -25.19
CA VAL A 302 32.16 1.74 -24.95
C VAL A 302 31.40 3.08 -24.88
N GLU A 303 30.32 3.22 -25.65
CA GLU A 303 29.46 4.41 -25.65
C GLU A 303 28.78 4.64 -24.30
N ASN A 304 28.44 3.55 -23.59
CA ASN A 304 27.83 3.62 -22.27
C ASN A 304 28.83 3.88 -21.13
N ASN A 305 30.05 4.33 -21.43
CA ASN A 305 31.10 4.98 -20.61
C ASN A 305 31.41 4.56 -19.13
N ASN A 306 30.53 3.88 -18.38
CA ASN A 306 30.75 3.32 -17.05
C ASN A 306 29.66 2.28 -16.67
N HIS A 307 29.94 1.46 -15.67
CA HIS A 307 29.04 0.37 -15.26
C HIS A 307 27.71 0.83 -14.67
N ALA A 308 27.61 2.04 -14.11
CA ALA A 308 26.32 2.56 -13.61
C ALA A 308 25.37 2.86 -14.77
N VAL A 309 25.88 3.32 -15.92
CA VAL A 309 25.08 3.51 -17.14
C VAL A 309 24.67 2.17 -17.74
N PHE A 310 25.55 1.15 -17.71
CA PHE A 310 25.20 -0.21 -18.14
C PHE A 310 24.00 -0.74 -17.34
N GLY A 311 24.10 -0.66 -16.00
CA GLY A 311 23.04 -1.08 -15.09
C GLY A 311 21.75 -0.29 -15.30
N ALA A 312 21.81 1.05 -15.32
CA ALA A 312 20.62 1.89 -15.50
C ALA A 312 19.84 1.55 -16.78
N LYS A 313 20.53 1.38 -17.91
CA LYS A 313 19.88 1.02 -19.18
C LYS A 313 19.32 -0.40 -19.16
N TRP A 314 20.02 -1.34 -18.54
CA TRP A 314 19.51 -2.70 -18.38
C TRP A 314 18.24 -2.74 -17.51
N PHE A 315 18.23 -2.03 -16.38
CA PHE A 315 17.05 -1.92 -15.51
C PHE A 315 15.88 -1.26 -16.22
N GLU A 316 16.12 -0.19 -16.99
CA GLU A 316 15.10 0.46 -17.81
C GLU A 316 14.49 -0.52 -18.82
N ALA A 317 15.34 -1.25 -19.58
CA ALA A 317 14.89 -2.22 -20.56
C ALA A 317 14.13 -3.40 -19.94
N ALA A 318 14.65 -3.97 -18.85
CA ALA A 318 14.00 -5.07 -18.13
C ALA A 318 12.67 -4.65 -17.50
N SER A 319 12.62 -3.47 -16.86
CA SER A 319 11.40 -2.90 -16.29
C SER A 319 10.33 -2.64 -17.36
N GLN A 320 10.74 -2.17 -18.55
CA GLN A 320 9.86 -2.00 -19.69
C GLN A 320 9.31 -3.34 -20.20
N ASP A 321 10.13 -4.40 -20.32
CA ASP A 321 9.65 -5.74 -20.71
C ASP A 321 8.66 -6.32 -19.69
N ILE A 322 8.93 -6.16 -18.40
CA ILE A 322 8.03 -6.57 -17.31
C ILE A 322 6.68 -5.85 -17.44
N THR A 323 6.72 -4.52 -17.54
CA THR A 323 5.51 -3.69 -17.67
C THR A 323 4.72 -4.08 -18.91
N ASN A 324 5.39 -4.26 -20.06
CA ASN A 324 4.75 -4.68 -21.29
C ASN A 324 4.13 -6.08 -21.19
N THR A 325 4.78 -6.99 -20.47
CA THR A 325 4.29 -8.37 -20.25
C THR A 325 3.04 -8.38 -19.38
N LEU A 326 2.96 -7.51 -18.37
CA LEU A 326 1.83 -7.44 -17.44
C LEU A 326 0.65 -6.62 -17.97
N ARG A 327 0.89 -5.66 -18.87
CA ARG A 327 -0.12 -4.72 -19.38
C ARG A 327 -1.39 -5.38 -19.91
N PRO A 328 -1.37 -6.46 -20.70
CA PRO A 328 -2.59 -7.08 -21.19
C PRO A 328 -3.54 -7.52 -20.06
N LYS A 329 -2.98 -7.92 -18.91
CA LYS A 329 -3.75 -8.40 -17.76
C LYS A 329 -4.06 -7.28 -16.74
N TYR A 330 -3.16 -6.33 -16.55
CA TYR A 330 -3.24 -5.35 -15.45
C TYR A 330 -3.34 -3.89 -15.90
N GLY A 331 -3.17 -3.59 -17.19
CA GLY A 331 -3.10 -2.23 -17.74
C GLY A 331 -4.36 -1.37 -17.58
N HIS A 332 -5.48 -1.98 -17.22
CA HIS A 332 -6.76 -1.32 -17.01
C HIS A 332 -7.04 -0.98 -15.53
N TYR A 333 -6.15 -1.35 -14.61
CA TYR A 333 -6.26 -1.01 -13.19
C TYR A 333 -5.67 0.37 -12.88
N TYR A 334 -6.19 0.98 -11.81
CA TYR A 334 -5.76 2.28 -11.33
C TYR A 334 -4.25 2.33 -11.13
N GLY A 335 -3.58 3.30 -11.77
CA GLY A 335 -2.17 3.58 -11.56
C GLY A 335 -1.18 2.60 -12.18
N PHE A 336 -1.60 1.70 -13.08
CA PHE A 336 -0.72 0.69 -13.69
C PHE A 336 0.54 1.29 -14.32
N GLU A 337 0.38 2.19 -15.30
CA GLU A 337 1.53 2.72 -16.07
C GLU A 337 2.48 3.55 -15.20
N ALA A 338 2.01 4.10 -14.07
CA ALA A 338 2.84 4.84 -13.13
C ALA A 338 3.55 3.91 -12.12
N SER A 339 2.90 2.83 -11.70
CA SER A 339 3.35 2.06 -10.53
C SER A 339 4.18 0.84 -10.92
N VAL A 340 3.79 0.12 -11.98
CA VAL A 340 4.45 -1.14 -12.35
C VAL A 340 5.93 -0.98 -12.70
N PRO A 341 6.39 0.09 -13.39
CA PRO A 341 7.82 0.27 -13.62
C PRO A 341 8.64 0.36 -12.32
N LYS A 342 8.10 1.01 -11.29
CA LYS A 342 8.76 1.12 -9.96
C LYS A 342 8.71 -0.17 -9.16
N GLN A 343 7.62 -0.92 -9.29
CA GLN A 343 7.53 -2.25 -8.69
C GLN A 343 8.50 -3.22 -9.34
N ALA A 344 8.62 -3.16 -10.67
CA ALA A 344 9.55 -3.98 -11.45
C ALA A 344 11.01 -3.74 -11.05
N GLU A 345 11.42 -2.48 -10.86
CA GLU A 345 12.76 -2.12 -10.36
C GLU A 345 13.06 -2.83 -9.02
N LEU A 346 12.16 -2.74 -8.03
CA LEU A 346 12.34 -3.37 -6.71
C LEU A 346 12.40 -4.90 -6.76
N VAL A 347 11.59 -5.53 -7.63
CA VAL A 347 11.62 -6.99 -7.82
C VAL A 347 12.93 -7.41 -8.48
N LEU A 348 13.38 -6.69 -9.50
CA LEU A 348 14.65 -6.96 -10.19
C LEU A 348 15.83 -6.86 -9.22
N ASP A 349 15.89 -5.81 -8.39
CA ASP A 349 16.93 -5.64 -7.36
C ASP A 349 17.00 -6.85 -6.42
N THR A 350 15.82 -7.32 -5.97
CA THR A 350 15.71 -8.47 -5.06
C THR A 350 16.17 -9.75 -5.75
N LEU A 351 15.67 -10.04 -6.96
CA LEU A 351 15.99 -11.26 -7.68
C LEU A 351 17.45 -11.31 -8.15
N LEU A 352 18.07 -10.18 -8.48
CA LEU A 352 19.50 -10.12 -8.79
C LEU A 352 20.37 -10.38 -7.56
N SER A 353 19.93 -9.91 -6.39
CA SER A 353 20.70 -10.00 -5.14
C SER A 353 20.61 -11.38 -4.47
N TYR A 354 19.49 -12.09 -4.64
CA TYR A 354 19.15 -13.28 -3.84
C TYR A 354 18.77 -14.51 -4.69
N GLN A 355 19.55 -14.83 -5.73
CA GLN A 355 19.33 -15.98 -6.63
C GLN A 355 19.46 -17.35 -5.95
#